data_AF-A0A3C0HLN7-F1
#
_entry.id   AF-A0A3C0HLN7-F1
#
_cell.length_a   1.000
_cell.length_b   1.000
_cell.length_c   1.000
_cell.angle_alpha   90.00
_cell.angle_beta   90.00
_cell.angle_gamma   90.00
#
_symmetry.space_group_name_H-M   'P 1'
#
loop_
_entity.id
_entity.type
_entity.pdbx_description
1 polymer ?
#
loop_
_entity_poly.entity_id
_entity_poly.type
_entity_poly.pdbx_seq_one_letter_code
_entity_poly.pdbx_strand_id
1 'polypeptide(L)'
;MAPRQAHDDHGIYALDVADLPDPPLGPPGERHDVVIAANRLPVRLDGDGGWALSPGGLVTAMTAVMEGRDAVWIGWDGGLGDAAESAPPARFGDMALRSVSLSETDYADYYEGFSNGTLWPLYHNGLLSTRFRRSWWAAYRRVNEQFAKVAIETTEQDGTLWIHDYHLQLMPAFVREARPDIRIGLFLHTPFPPSQL
;
A
#
# COMPACT_ATOMS: atom_id res chain seq x y z
N MET A 1 -22.00 31.20 -32.07
CA MET A 1 -20.92 30.59 -31.25
C MET A 1 -21.63 29.84 -30.13
N ALA A 2 -21.80 28.53 -30.26
CA ALA A 2 -22.52 27.73 -29.27
C ALA A 2 -21.63 27.50 -28.03
N PRO A 3 -22.20 27.53 -26.80
CA PRO A 3 -21.41 27.32 -25.60
C PRO A 3 -20.92 25.86 -25.54
N ARG A 4 -19.65 25.67 -25.20
CA ARG A 4 -19.10 24.34 -24.89
C ARG A 4 -19.85 23.78 -23.68
N GLN A 5 -20.45 22.62 -23.87
CA GLN A 5 -21.01 21.81 -22.82
C GLN A 5 -19.87 21.40 -21.88
N ALA A 6 -19.97 21.77 -20.60
CA ALA A 6 -19.08 21.24 -19.58
C ALA A 6 -19.32 19.72 -19.49
N HIS A 7 -18.29 18.94 -19.78
CA HIS A 7 -18.29 17.53 -19.45
C HIS A 7 -18.10 17.45 -17.92
N ASP A 8 -19.13 16.97 -17.22
CA ASP A 8 -19.03 16.58 -15.81
C ASP A 8 -18.09 15.37 -15.70
N ASP A 9 -16.80 15.62 -15.49
CA ASP A 9 -15.74 14.60 -15.28
C ASP A 9 -15.72 14.05 -13.82
N HIS A 10 -16.78 14.30 -13.05
CA HIS A 10 -16.86 13.91 -11.63
C HIS A 10 -16.77 12.40 -11.36
N GLY A 11 -17.00 11.55 -12.36
CA GLY A 11 -16.97 10.09 -12.21
C GLY A 11 -15.57 9.43 -12.24
N ILE A 12 -14.53 10.14 -12.69
CA ILE A 12 -13.20 9.52 -12.91
C ILE A 12 -12.30 9.62 -11.66
N TYR A 13 -12.59 10.59 -10.80
CA TYR A 13 -11.78 10.95 -9.62
C TYR A 13 -12.47 10.70 -8.28
N ALA A 14 -13.76 10.33 -8.28
CA ALA A 14 -14.39 9.83 -7.07
C ALA A 14 -13.70 8.51 -6.69
N LEU A 15 -13.17 8.45 -5.46
CA LEU A 15 -12.94 7.17 -4.80
C LEU A 15 -14.33 6.57 -4.66
N ASP A 16 -14.64 5.59 -5.49
CA ASP A 16 -15.86 4.82 -5.39
C ASP A 16 -15.56 3.72 -4.39
N VAL A 17 -16.06 3.96 -3.19
CA VAL A 17 -15.73 3.38 -1.89
C VAL A 17 -16.91 2.59 -1.35
N ALA A 18 -18.08 2.78 -1.97
CA ALA A 18 -19.30 2.07 -1.65
C ALA A 18 -19.28 0.61 -2.12
N ASP A 19 -18.38 0.26 -3.05
CA ASP A 19 -18.24 -1.08 -3.63
C ASP A 19 -17.07 -1.87 -3.03
N LEU A 20 -16.51 -1.44 -1.89
CA LEU A 20 -15.58 -2.26 -1.12
C LEU A 20 -16.33 -3.55 -0.73
N PRO A 21 -15.99 -4.75 -1.24
CA PRO A 21 -16.49 -5.98 -0.64
C PRO A 21 -16.14 -5.94 0.84
N ASP A 22 -17.09 -6.38 1.68
CA ASP A 22 -16.79 -6.68 3.08
C ASP A 22 -15.47 -7.44 3.10
N PRO A 23 -14.45 -6.91 3.77
CA PRO A 23 -13.16 -7.56 3.76
C PRO A 23 -13.41 -8.96 4.35
N PRO A 24 -12.77 -10.01 3.80
CA PRO A 24 -13.01 -11.36 4.26
C PRO A 24 -12.64 -11.37 5.74
N LEU A 25 -13.64 -11.28 6.61
CA LEU A 25 -13.48 -11.32 8.04
C LEU A 25 -12.83 -12.66 8.35
N GLY A 26 -11.49 -12.63 8.39
CA GLY A 26 -10.72 -13.70 8.96
C GLY A 26 -11.24 -13.95 10.37
N PRO A 27 -11.05 -15.15 10.93
CA PRO A 27 -11.36 -15.37 12.34
C PRO A 27 -10.77 -14.19 13.14
N PRO A 28 -11.51 -13.61 14.11
CA PRO A 28 -11.15 -12.36 14.78
C PRO A 28 -9.70 -12.45 15.26
N GLY A 29 -8.82 -11.92 14.42
CA GLY A 29 -7.40 -12.12 14.49
C GLY A 29 -6.79 -10.96 15.25
N GLU A 30 -5.68 -11.25 15.92
CA GLU A 30 -4.77 -10.32 16.59
C GLU A 30 -4.73 -8.97 15.86
N ARG A 31 -5.51 -8.01 16.37
CA ARG A 31 -5.42 -6.61 15.98
C ARG A 31 -4.25 -6.01 16.75
N HIS A 32 -3.69 -4.93 16.22
CA HIS A 32 -2.48 -4.33 16.78
C HIS A 32 -2.62 -2.83 17.02
N ASP A 33 -1.98 -2.34 18.09
CA ASP A 33 -1.91 -0.91 18.44
C ASP A 33 -1.18 -0.08 17.38
N VAL A 34 -0.14 -0.65 16.76
CA VAL A 34 0.67 -0.01 15.72
C VAL A 34 0.74 -0.87 14.47
N VAL A 35 0.20 -0.35 13.37
CA VAL A 35 0.23 -0.99 12.05
C VAL A 35 1.11 -0.18 11.12
N ILE A 36 2.16 -0.79 10.60
CA ILE A 36 3.03 -0.21 9.57
C ILE A 36 2.58 -0.76 8.22
N ALA A 37 2.28 0.11 7.26
CA ALA A 37 1.93 -0.27 5.90
C ALA A 37 2.98 0.27 4.92
N ALA A 38 3.66 -0.61 4.20
CA ALA A 38 4.62 -0.25 3.16
C ALA A 38 4.43 -1.15 1.95
N ASN A 39 4.87 -0.71 0.77
CA ASN A 39 4.67 -1.46 -0.46
C ASN A 39 5.18 -2.92 -0.38
N ARG A 40 6.30 -3.17 0.32
CA ARG A 40 6.86 -4.52 0.50
C ARG A 40 6.93 -4.92 1.97
N LEU A 41 6.87 -6.22 2.24
CA LEU A 41 7.27 -6.79 3.52
C LEU A 41 8.76 -6.49 3.81
N PRO A 42 9.17 -6.49 5.09
CA PRO A 42 10.55 -6.26 5.49
C PRO A 42 11.42 -7.51 5.29
N VAL A 43 10.89 -8.56 4.67
CA VAL A 43 11.57 -9.83 4.42
C VAL A 43 11.59 -10.15 2.93
N ARG A 44 12.55 -10.97 2.52
CA ARG A 44 12.67 -11.54 1.18
C ARG A 44 13.10 -13.00 1.28
N LEU A 45 12.78 -13.78 0.25
CA LEU A 45 13.37 -15.11 0.09
C LEU A 45 14.89 -14.99 -0.07
N ASP A 46 15.61 -15.86 0.62
CA ASP A 46 17.04 -16.07 0.41
C ASP A 46 17.29 -17.13 -0.68
N GLY A 47 18.57 -17.31 -1.05
CA GLY A 47 18.95 -18.25 -2.10
C GLY A 47 18.77 -19.73 -1.75
N ASP A 48 18.51 -20.04 -0.48
CA ASP A 48 18.37 -21.40 0.07
C ASP A 48 16.90 -21.73 0.39
N GLY A 49 15.95 -20.85 0.03
CA GLY A 49 14.52 -21.02 0.28
C GLY A 49 14.06 -20.60 1.69
N GLY A 50 14.95 -20.02 2.49
CA GLY A 50 14.64 -19.36 3.75
C GLY A 50 14.18 -17.91 3.57
N TRP A 51 13.84 -17.25 4.68
CA TRP A 51 13.49 -15.84 4.72
C TRP A 51 14.58 -15.03 5.42
N ALA A 52 14.92 -13.88 4.85
CA ALA A 52 15.90 -12.95 5.42
C ALA A 52 15.35 -11.51 5.40
N LEU A 53 15.87 -10.64 6.28
CA LEU A 53 15.50 -9.21 6.25
C LEU A 53 15.93 -8.56 4.94
N SER A 54 15.00 -7.83 4.35
CA SER A 54 15.24 -6.92 3.24
C SER A 54 16.19 -5.79 3.69
N PRO A 55 17.14 -5.38 2.83
CA PRO A 55 18.03 -4.28 3.18
C PRO A 55 17.28 -2.95 3.01
N GLY A 56 17.69 -1.93 3.74
CA GLY A 56 17.25 -0.55 3.50
C GLY A 56 16.82 0.20 4.74
N GLY A 57 16.89 1.54 4.67
CA GLY A 57 16.68 2.42 5.81
C GLY A 57 15.27 2.34 6.40
N LEU A 58 14.23 2.12 5.58
CA LEU A 58 12.86 1.94 6.07
C LEU A 58 12.75 0.70 6.96
N VAL A 59 13.28 -0.44 6.52
CA VAL A 59 13.27 -1.69 7.29
C VAL A 59 14.01 -1.49 8.61
N THR A 60 15.24 -0.95 8.57
CA THR A 60 16.02 -0.68 9.79
C THR A 60 15.28 0.23 10.78
N ALA A 61 14.72 1.34 10.31
CA ALA A 61 14.04 2.29 11.18
C ALA A 61 12.76 1.71 11.78
N MET A 62 11.96 1.03 10.97
CA MET A 62 10.66 0.51 11.41
C MET A 62 10.78 -0.75 12.26
N THR A 63 11.78 -1.61 12.04
CA THR A 63 12.10 -2.70 12.96
C THR A 63 12.37 -2.16 14.38
N ALA A 64 13.13 -1.07 14.50
CA ALA A 64 13.37 -0.44 15.81
C ALA A 64 12.10 0.19 16.42
N VAL A 65 11.17 0.70 15.59
CA VAL A 65 9.87 1.19 16.08
C VAL A 65 9.01 0.05 16.62
N MET A 66 9.01 -1.11 15.96
CA MET A 66 8.21 -2.27 16.32
C MET A 66 8.73 -3.01 17.56
N GLU A 67 10.01 -2.88 17.89
CA GLU A 67 10.64 -3.61 18.99
C GLU A 67 9.93 -3.36 20.33
N GLY A 68 9.51 -4.44 20.98
CA GLY A 68 8.80 -4.41 22.27
C GLY A 68 7.38 -3.81 22.21
N ARG A 69 6.81 -3.62 21.01
CA ARG A 69 5.46 -3.10 20.83
C ARG A 69 4.52 -4.16 20.27
N ASP A 70 3.24 -3.98 20.55
CA ASP A 70 2.19 -4.67 19.82
C ASP A 70 2.05 -4.04 18.42
N ALA A 71 2.84 -4.56 17.48
CA ALA A 71 3.00 -3.98 16.16
C ALA A 71 3.07 -5.03 15.05
N VAL A 72 2.58 -4.65 13.88
CA VAL A 72 2.52 -5.50 12.69
C VAL A 72 2.89 -4.73 11.43
N TRP A 73 3.53 -5.43 10.50
CA TRP A 73 3.89 -4.91 9.18
C TRP A 73 3.00 -5.50 8.09
N ILE A 74 2.31 -4.65 7.36
CA ILE A 74 1.55 -4.96 6.15
C ILE A 74 2.40 -4.64 4.92
N GLY A 75 2.53 -5.60 3.99
CA GLY A 75 3.28 -5.40 2.77
C GLY A 75 3.11 -6.53 1.76
N TRP A 76 3.49 -6.27 0.51
CA TRP A 76 3.59 -7.34 -0.48
C TRP A 76 4.88 -8.15 -0.28
N ASP A 77 4.75 -9.47 -0.33
CA ASP A 77 5.85 -10.43 -0.06
C ASP A 77 6.83 -10.64 -1.22
N GLY A 78 6.53 -10.10 -2.40
CA GLY A 78 7.33 -10.32 -3.60
C GLY A 78 6.83 -11.44 -4.52
N GLY A 79 5.85 -12.24 -4.07
CA GLY A 79 5.22 -13.30 -4.85
C GLY A 79 4.15 -12.78 -5.81
N LEU A 80 3.93 -13.49 -6.92
CA LEU A 80 2.90 -13.15 -7.90
C LEU A 80 1.87 -14.28 -8.02
N GLY A 81 0.59 -13.93 -7.99
CA GLY A 81 -0.53 -14.87 -8.12
C GLY A 81 -0.72 -15.82 -6.93
N ASP A 82 -1.59 -16.82 -7.09
CA ASP A 82 -1.93 -17.81 -6.05
C ASP A 82 -0.83 -18.87 -5.83
N ALA A 83 0.24 -18.82 -6.63
CA ALA A 83 1.32 -19.80 -6.68
C ALA A 83 2.63 -19.29 -6.08
N ALA A 84 2.57 -18.47 -5.02
CA ALA A 84 3.76 -18.19 -4.23
C ALA A 84 4.22 -19.51 -3.57
N GLU A 85 5.26 -20.14 -4.12
CA GLU A 85 5.79 -21.44 -3.68
C GLU A 85 6.21 -21.48 -2.20
N SER A 86 6.29 -20.31 -1.54
CA SER A 86 6.34 -20.20 -0.09
C SER A 86 5.60 -18.94 0.37
N ALA A 87 4.54 -19.12 1.15
CA ALA A 87 3.91 -18.00 1.85
C ALA A 87 4.93 -17.39 2.84
N PRO A 88 4.98 -16.06 3.00
CA PRO A 88 5.81 -15.43 4.01
C PRO A 88 5.40 -15.90 5.41
N PRO A 89 6.35 -15.92 6.36
CA PRO A 89 6.01 -16.30 7.71
C PRO A 89 5.10 -15.23 8.33
N ALA A 90 4.16 -15.65 9.18
CA ALA A 90 3.30 -14.72 9.93
C ALA A 90 4.09 -13.85 10.93
N ARG A 91 5.32 -14.27 11.28
CA ARG A 91 6.26 -13.52 12.12
C ARG A 91 7.69 -13.71 11.63
N PHE A 92 8.52 -12.68 11.75
CA PHE A 92 9.96 -12.76 11.54
C PHE A 92 10.69 -12.24 12.78
N GLY A 93 11.28 -13.16 13.56
CA GLY A 93 11.61 -12.86 14.96
C GLY A 93 10.33 -12.49 15.72
N ASP A 94 10.35 -11.37 16.43
CA ASP A 94 9.19 -10.85 17.17
C ASP A 94 8.23 -10.00 16.30
N MET A 95 8.63 -9.63 15.08
CA MET A 95 7.82 -8.79 14.19
C MET A 95 6.67 -9.58 13.58
N ALA A 96 5.43 -9.16 13.85
CA ALA A 96 4.25 -9.68 13.15
C ALA A 96 4.19 -9.16 11.71
N LEU A 97 3.86 -10.04 10.77
CA LEU A 97 3.77 -9.75 9.34
C LEU A 97 2.38 -10.11 8.79
N ARG A 98 1.91 -9.31 7.85
CA ARG A 98 0.69 -9.54 7.07
C ARG A 98 0.96 -9.26 5.60
N SER A 99 0.80 -10.28 4.77
CA SER A 99 1.04 -10.14 3.32
C SER A 99 -0.18 -9.57 2.60
N VAL A 100 0.07 -8.78 1.57
CA VAL A 100 -0.89 -8.43 0.53
C VAL A 100 -0.42 -9.05 -0.78
N SER A 101 -1.19 -9.99 -1.32
CA SER A 101 -0.88 -10.65 -2.58
C SER A 101 -1.14 -9.74 -3.77
N LEU A 102 -0.25 -9.73 -4.75
CA LEU A 102 -0.46 -9.07 -6.02
C LEU A 102 -0.58 -10.09 -7.15
N SER A 103 -1.54 -9.91 -8.04
CA SER A 103 -1.53 -10.62 -9.32
C SER A 103 -0.39 -10.11 -10.19
N GLU A 104 0.03 -10.88 -11.20
CA GLU A 104 1.02 -10.41 -12.19
C GLU A 104 0.57 -9.11 -12.86
N THR A 105 -0.73 -8.99 -13.14
CA THR A 105 -1.31 -7.80 -13.75
C THR A 105 -1.27 -6.61 -12.79
N ASP A 106 -1.60 -6.80 -11.51
CA ASP A 106 -1.50 -5.72 -10.52
C ASP A 106 -0.04 -5.30 -10.31
N TYR A 107 0.90 -6.25 -10.25
CA TYR A 107 2.32 -5.91 -10.20
C TYR A 107 2.74 -5.06 -11.39
N ALA A 108 2.41 -5.47 -12.61
CA ALA A 108 2.77 -4.73 -13.82
C ALA A 108 2.11 -3.33 -13.88
N ASP A 109 0.81 -3.23 -13.59
CA ASP A 109 0.07 -1.97 -13.79
C ASP A 109 0.14 -1.02 -12.58
N TYR A 110 0.17 -1.53 -11.34
CA TYR A 110 0.31 -0.70 -10.13
C TYR A 110 1.77 -0.38 -9.79
N TYR A 111 2.65 -1.40 -9.73
CA TYR A 111 4.02 -1.19 -9.26
C TYR A 111 4.91 -0.68 -10.38
N GLU A 112 5.01 -1.40 -11.50
CA GLU A 112 5.83 -0.95 -12.63
C GLU A 112 5.17 0.22 -13.37
N GLY A 113 3.86 0.17 -13.54
CA GLY A 113 3.05 1.16 -14.25
C GLY A 113 2.84 2.46 -13.49
N PHE A 114 1.82 2.54 -12.64
CA PHE A 114 1.44 3.81 -12.01
C PHE A 114 2.52 4.30 -11.03
N SER A 115 3.00 3.44 -10.14
CA SER A 115 3.97 3.85 -9.13
C SER A 115 5.30 4.26 -9.79
N ASN A 116 5.92 3.40 -10.58
CA ASN A 116 7.27 3.67 -11.11
C ASN A 116 7.29 4.30 -12.50
N GLY A 117 6.26 4.13 -13.33
CA GLY A 117 6.13 4.75 -14.64
C GLY A 117 5.38 6.09 -14.65
N THR A 118 4.66 6.42 -13.57
CA THR A 118 3.93 7.69 -13.42
C THR A 118 4.42 8.52 -12.23
N LEU A 119 4.21 8.04 -11.00
CA LEU A 119 4.46 8.83 -9.80
C LEU A 119 5.94 9.10 -9.57
N TRP A 120 6.78 8.06 -9.63
CA TRP A 120 8.21 8.20 -9.42
C TRP A 120 8.84 9.26 -10.34
N PRO A 121 8.72 9.21 -11.69
CA PRO A 121 9.34 10.20 -12.54
C PRO A 121 8.77 11.60 -12.31
N LEU A 122 7.46 11.72 -12.06
CA LEU A 122 6.82 12.99 -11.77
C LEU A 122 7.36 13.62 -10.47
N TYR A 123 7.47 12.84 -9.40
CA TYR A 123 7.91 13.30 -8.08
C TYR A 123 9.39 13.67 -8.05
N HIS A 124 10.17 13.11 -8.98
CA HIS A 124 11.58 13.43 -9.17
C HIS A 124 11.77 14.44 -10.31
N ASN A 125 10.97 15.52 -10.31
CA ASN A 125 11.08 16.65 -11.22
C ASN A 125 10.98 16.30 -12.72
N GLY A 126 10.29 15.22 -13.08
CA GLY A 126 10.13 14.81 -14.48
C GLY A 126 11.46 14.46 -15.15
N LEU A 127 12.49 14.05 -14.40
CA LEU A 127 13.80 13.68 -14.94
C LEU A 127 13.71 12.56 -16.00
N LEU A 128 12.70 11.71 -15.87
CA LEU A 128 12.33 10.71 -16.87
C LEU A 128 10.91 10.99 -17.38
N SER A 129 10.59 10.49 -18.56
CA SER A 129 9.27 10.68 -19.16
C SER A 129 8.18 9.97 -18.37
N THR A 130 7.23 10.74 -17.84
CA THR A 130 6.02 10.25 -17.18
C THR A 130 5.03 9.70 -18.22
N ARG A 131 4.42 8.54 -17.93
CA ARG A 131 3.39 7.93 -18.79
C ARG A 131 2.11 7.73 -18.02
N PHE A 132 0.99 8.22 -18.55
CA PHE A 132 -0.32 8.05 -17.92
C PHE A 132 -1.16 7.03 -18.67
N ARG A 133 -1.69 6.04 -17.95
CA ARG A 133 -2.65 5.08 -18.49
C ARG A 133 -3.80 4.89 -17.52
N ARG A 134 -5.04 4.85 -18.04
CA ARG A 134 -6.23 4.63 -17.21
C ARG A 134 -6.21 3.26 -16.52
N SER A 135 -5.66 2.23 -17.16
CA SER A 135 -5.51 0.91 -16.56
C SER A 135 -4.57 0.92 -15.35
N TRP A 136 -3.44 1.65 -15.46
CA TRP A 136 -2.49 1.83 -14.36
C TRP A 136 -3.13 2.53 -13.16
N TRP A 137 -3.89 3.59 -13.39
CA TRP A 137 -4.65 4.25 -12.33
C TRP A 137 -5.67 3.31 -11.67
N ALA A 138 -6.40 2.52 -12.46
CA ALA A 138 -7.37 1.57 -11.93
C ALA A 138 -6.71 0.48 -11.07
N ALA A 139 -5.57 -0.07 -11.52
CA ALA A 139 -4.77 -1.00 -10.72
C ALA A 139 -4.24 -0.34 -9.44
N TYR A 140 -3.79 0.92 -9.53
CA TYR A 140 -3.27 1.65 -8.38
C TYR A 140 -4.32 1.87 -7.30
N ARG A 141 -5.53 2.26 -7.69
CA ARG A 141 -6.69 2.32 -6.80
C ARG A 141 -6.99 0.97 -6.16
N ARG A 142 -7.14 -0.08 -6.97
CA ARG A 142 -7.49 -1.43 -6.51
C ARG A 142 -6.46 -2.00 -5.52
N VAL A 143 -5.17 -1.82 -5.77
CA VAL A 143 -4.13 -2.28 -4.83
C VAL A 143 -4.15 -1.47 -3.54
N ASN A 144 -4.29 -0.13 -3.61
CA ASN A 144 -4.45 0.69 -2.39
C ASN A 144 -5.67 0.27 -1.56
N GLU A 145 -6.74 -0.12 -2.23
CA GLU A 145 -7.96 -0.65 -1.62
C GLU A 145 -7.71 -1.99 -0.90
N GLN A 146 -6.98 -2.91 -1.52
CA GLN A 146 -6.58 -4.19 -0.91
C GLN A 146 -5.73 -3.98 0.34
N PHE A 147 -4.74 -3.08 0.28
CA PHE A 147 -3.95 -2.69 1.44
C PHE A 147 -4.81 -2.08 2.55
N ALA A 148 -5.77 -1.20 2.18
CA ALA A 148 -6.69 -0.59 3.14
C ALA A 148 -7.55 -1.64 3.87
N LYS A 149 -8.10 -2.63 3.15
CA LYS A 149 -8.88 -3.73 3.73
C LYS A 149 -8.09 -4.48 4.81
N VAL A 150 -6.86 -4.90 4.49
CA VAL A 150 -6.01 -5.59 5.47
C VAL A 150 -5.72 -4.69 6.68
N ALA A 151 -5.48 -3.40 6.49
CA ALA A 151 -5.25 -2.47 7.60
C ALA A 151 -6.50 -2.26 8.48
N ILE A 152 -7.69 -2.17 7.90
CA ILE A 152 -8.96 -2.03 8.63
C ILE A 152 -9.20 -3.24 9.55
N GLU A 153 -8.90 -4.44 9.06
CA GLU A 153 -9.04 -5.68 9.81
C GLU A 153 -7.97 -5.83 10.91
N THR A 154 -6.78 -5.29 10.66
CA THR A 154 -5.59 -5.52 11.49
C THR A 154 -5.38 -4.44 12.57
N THR A 155 -5.93 -3.24 12.39
CA THR A 155 -5.72 -2.14 13.36
C THR A 155 -6.72 -2.22 14.51
N GLU A 156 -6.22 -2.08 15.74
CA GLU A 156 -7.04 -1.97 16.96
C GLU A 156 -7.95 -0.73 16.94
N GLN A 157 -8.93 -0.70 17.84
CA GLN A 157 -9.72 0.50 18.07
C GLN A 157 -8.82 1.64 18.55
N ASP A 158 -8.96 2.83 17.96
CA ASP A 158 -8.12 3.99 18.27
C ASP A 158 -6.61 3.73 18.04
N GLY A 159 -6.26 2.67 17.30
CA GLY A 159 -4.88 2.31 16.95
C GLY A 159 -4.24 3.27 15.95
N THR A 160 -2.94 3.08 15.69
CA THR A 160 -2.17 3.90 14.74
C THR A 160 -1.83 3.11 13.50
N LEU A 161 -2.29 3.58 12.34
CA LEU A 161 -1.85 3.13 11.03
C LEU A 161 -0.83 4.13 10.46
N TRP A 162 0.40 3.67 10.26
CA TRP A 162 1.47 4.46 9.65
C TRP A 162 1.81 3.92 8.25
N ILE A 163 1.45 4.71 7.25
CA ILE A 163 1.58 4.39 5.82
C ILE A 163 2.87 5.01 5.30
N HIS A 164 3.62 4.23 4.52
CA HIS A 164 4.88 4.64 3.95
C HIS A 164 4.84 4.65 2.43
N ASP A 165 5.20 5.83 1.92
CA ASP A 165 5.61 6.14 0.56
C ASP A 165 4.52 6.27 -0.52
N TYR A 166 4.95 6.76 -1.70
CA TYR A 166 4.10 7.13 -2.83
C TYR A 166 3.25 6.00 -3.41
N HIS A 167 3.55 4.75 -3.08
CA HIS A 167 2.82 3.57 -3.50
C HIS A 167 1.40 3.51 -2.91
N LEU A 168 1.22 4.02 -1.68
CA LEU A 168 0.00 3.82 -0.88
C LEU A 168 -0.75 5.12 -0.57
N GLN A 169 -0.74 6.10 -1.48
CA GLN A 169 -1.26 7.45 -1.19
C GLN A 169 -2.79 7.53 -1.10
N LEU A 170 -3.53 6.55 -1.62
CA LEU A 170 -4.99 6.54 -1.55
C LEU A 170 -5.51 5.78 -0.33
N MET A 171 -4.68 4.91 0.22
CA MET A 171 -4.99 4.11 1.42
C MET A 171 -5.55 4.94 2.60
N PRO A 172 -5.06 6.16 2.93
CA PRO A 172 -5.64 6.96 4.01
C PRO A 172 -7.13 7.25 3.85
N ALA A 173 -7.59 7.52 2.63
CA ALA A 173 -8.98 7.85 2.37
C ALA A 173 -9.88 6.63 2.53
N PHE A 174 -9.48 5.49 1.95
CA PHE A 174 -10.18 4.21 2.10
C PHE A 174 -10.33 3.80 3.57
N VAL A 175 -9.26 3.93 4.36
CA VAL A 175 -9.28 3.57 5.79
C VAL A 175 -10.15 4.54 6.59
N ARG A 176 -10.03 5.86 6.35
CA ARG A 176 -10.78 6.88 7.12
C ARG A 176 -12.29 6.72 6.99
N GLU A 177 -12.76 6.32 5.82
CA GLU A 177 -14.17 6.12 5.56
C GLU A 177 -14.75 4.93 6.33
N ALA A 178 -14.04 3.80 6.35
CA ALA A 178 -14.47 2.61 7.06
C ALA A 178 -14.22 2.70 8.58
N ARG A 179 -13.13 3.34 9.01
CA ARG A 179 -12.63 3.36 10.39
C ARG A 179 -12.20 4.77 10.80
N PRO A 180 -13.15 5.66 11.13
CA PRO A 180 -12.85 7.02 11.55
C PRO A 180 -12.15 7.12 12.92
N ASP A 181 -12.06 6.02 13.67
CA ASP A 181 -11.33 5.94 14.94
C ASP A 181 -9.81 5.77 14.77
N ILE A 182 -9.35 5.18 13.66
CA ILE A 182 -7.92 4.92 13.44
C ILE A 182 -7.15 6.25 13.26
N ARG A 183 -6.01 6.38 13.94
CA ARG A 183 -5.04 7.47 13.71
C ARG A 183 -4.20 7.11 12.50
N ILE A 184 -4.20 7.96 11.47
CA ILE A 184 -3.53 7.69 10.19
C ILE A 184 -2.38 8.68 10.00
N GLY A 185 -1.17 8.16 9.81
CA GLY A 185 -0.01 8.92 9.34
C GLY A 185 0.43 8.46 7.96
N LEU A 186 0.83 9.39 7.09
CA LEU A 186 1.48 9.10 5.81
C LEU A 186 2.87 9.76 5.81
N PHE A 187 3.91 8.98 5.54
CA PHE A 187 5.26 9.50 5.35
C PHE A 187 5.73 9.21 3.92
N LEU A 188 6.02 10.27 3.16
CA LEU A 188 6.56 10.18 1.81
C LEU A 188 8.08 10.14 1.87
N HIS A 189 8.71 9.11 1.30
CA HIS A 189 10.17 8.99 1.28
C HIS A 189 10.78 9.66 0.04
N THR A 190 9.98 9.84 -1.01
CA THR A 190 10.33 10.61 -2.18
C THR A 190 10.06 12.10 -1.97
N PRO A 191 10.65 12.99 -2.80
CA PRO A 191 10.24 14.38 -2.82
C PRO A 191 8.77 14.53 -3.18
N PHE A 192 8.12 15.58 -2.70
CA PHE A 192 6.83 16.00 -3.23
C PHE A 192 7.05 17.05 -4.31
N PRO A 193 6.50 16.87 -5.53
CA PRO A 193 6.78 17.78 -6.63
C PRO A 193 6.17 19.16 -6.39
N PRO A 194 6.75 20.23 -6.97
CA PRO A 194 6.09 21.53 -7.05
C PRO A 194 4.77 21.43 -7.82
N SER A 195 3.80 22.30 -7.51
CA SER A 195 2.44 22.24 -8.07
C SER A 195 2.35 22.55 -9.57
N GLN A 196 3.42 23.06 -10.18
CA GLN A 196 3.47 23.43 -11.59
C GLN A 196 3.84 22.27 -12.54
N LEU A 197 4.24 21.11 -12.00
CA LEU A 197 4.56 19.91 -12.78
C LEU A 197 3.31 19.10 -13.15
#